data_AF-A0A1G7B1V1-F1
#
_entry.id   AF-A0A1G7B1V1-F1
#
_cell.length_a   1.000
_cell.length_b   1.000
_cell.length_c   1.000
_cell.angle_alpha   90.00
_cell.angle_beta   90.00
_cell.angle_gamma   90.00
#
_symmetry.space_group_name_H-M   'P 1'
#
loop_
_entity.id
_entity.type
_entity.pdbx_description
1 polymer ?
#
loop_
_entity_poly.entity_id
_entity_poly.type
_entity_poly.pdbx_seq_one_letter_code
_entity_poly.pdbx_strand_id
1 'polypeptide(L)'
;MAEMTKRDVGQFLARQGILVAFVIFIIGFTLANQRFLAVDNVLGVIRSSAILGVMALGVTFVVISGNLDLSVGSMMSFSTIVVLDLHDKIGPSLAIPAMFAMTMCLGALIGFLVGYLKLNSLIVTLGMLSAIHGLTLTYSGGKNMDIADKEGTWFSLFGQGSALGIPVPILMFALLAALLSLLLAKTAFGRKVYAVGGNGVAATFSGIRRARVVFLTYVISSFCVACAGLLQASRSMGSQNTVGQGLELEVLAAVILGGASLLGGSGTVFKTVIGVLILGFIQNGLLLVGLEFYVQYVVTWVIIILAVWLDIAANRGRLWSPIA
;
A
#
# COMPACT_ATOMS: atom_id res chain seq x y z
N MET A 1 -13.38 -37.01 3.78
CA MET A 1 -12.48 -36.10 3.03
C MET A 1 -12.81 -36.33 1.56
N ALA A 2 -13.42 -35.37 0.88
CA ALA A 2 -13.81 -35.54 -0.52
C ALA A 2 -12.55 -35.51 -1.40
N GLU A 3 -12.31 -36.57 -2.17
CA GLU A 3 -11.23 -36.61 -3.16
C GLU A 3 -11.51 -35.54 -4.24
N MET A 4 -10.68 -34.51 -4.29
CA MET A 4 -10.78 -33.47 -5.32
C MET A 4 -10.39 -34.07 -6.67
N THR A 5 -11.32 -34.07 -7.63
CA THR A 5 -11.08 -34.54 -8.99
C THR A 5 -10.07 -33.62 -9.70
N LYS A 6 -9.30 -34.13 -10.68
CA LYS A 6 -8.35 -33.30 -11.48
C LYS A 6 -8.99 -32.04 -12.11
N ARG A 7 -10.29 -32.09 -12.41
CA ARG A 7 -11.09 -30.93 -12.85
C ARG A 7 -11.36 -29.90 -11.74
N ASP A 8 -11.59 -30.34 -10.51
CA ASP A 8 -11.81 -29.47 -9.34
C ASP A 8 -10.50 -28.80 -8.91
N VAL A 9 -9.39 -29.53 -8.99
CA VAL A 9 -8.03 -28.98 -8.79
C VAL A 9 -7.72 -27.93 -9.86
N GLY A 10 -8.05 -28.20 -11.13
CA GLY A 10 -7.89 -27.25 -12.22
C GLY A 10 -8.75 -25.98 -12.06
N GLN A 11 -10.00 -26.11 -11.63
CA GLN A 11 -10.87 -24.96 -11.34
C GLN A 11 -10.46 -24.18 -10.09
N PHE A 12 -9.95 -24.86 -9.06
CA PHE A 12 -9.45 -24.21 -7.85
C PHE A 12 -8.15 -23.44 -8.11
N LEU A 13 -7.22 -24.00 -8.89
CA LEU A 13 -6.00 -23.34 -9.35
C LEU A 13 -6.31 -22.16 -10.27
N ALA A 14 -7.29 -22.29 -11.17
CA ALA A 14 -7.72 -21.21 -12.05
C ALA A 14 -8.33 -20.01 -11.28
N ARG A 15 -9.01 -20.26 -10.14
CA ARG A 15 -9.54 -19.22 -9.26
C ARG A 15 -8.48 -18.50 -8.41
N GLN A 16 -7.25 -19.00 -8.39
CA GLN A 16 -6.13 -18.48 -7.59
C GLN A 16 -4.89 -18.25 -8.47
N GLY A 17 -5.07 -17.88 -9.74
CA GLY A 17 -3.98 -17.77 -10.72
C GLY A 17 -2.79 -16.96 -10.22
N ILE A 18 -3.06 -15.89 -9.48
CA ILE A 18 -2.06 -15.04 -8.84
C ILE A 18 -1.21 -15.74 -7.77
N LEU A 19 -1.81 -16.60 -6.94
CA LEU A 19 -1.09 -17.39 -5.94
C LEU A 19 -0.24 -18.46 -6.59
N VAL A 20 -0.73 -19.05 -7.69
CA VAL A 20 0.03 -20.03 -8.47
C VAL A 20 1.26 -19.37 -9.10
N ALA A 21 1.09 -18.21 -9.74
CA ALA A 21 2.21 -17.43 -10.27
C ALA A 21 3.23 -17.07 -9.17
N PHE A 22 2.74 -16.68 -8.00
CA PHE A 22 3.60 -16.37 -6.86
C PHE A 22 4.42 -17.58 -6.37
N VAL A 23 3.79 -18.75 -6.23
CA VAL A 23 4.48 -19.99 -5.85
C VAL A 23 5.56 -20.36 -6.87
N ILE A 24 5.28 -20.19 -8.17
CA ILE A 24 6.26 -20.41 -9.24
C ILE A 24 7.47 -19.48 -9.07
N PHE A 25 7.26 -18.19 -8.79
CA PHE A 25 8.36 -17.25 -8.55
C PHE A 25 9.18 -17.61 -7.30
N ILE A 26 8.52 -17.99 -6.20
CA ILE A 26 9.23 -18.44 -4.98
C ILE A 26 10.12 -19.63 -5.29
N ILE A 27 9.62 -20.64 -6.01
CA ILE A 27 10.40 -21.82 -6.37
C ILE A 27 11.60 -21.39 -7.23
N GLY A 28 11.38 -20.57 -8.26
CA GLY A 28 12.44 -20.07 -9.12
C GLY A 28 13.55 -19.33 -8.36
N PHE A 29 13.19 -18.40 -7.47
CA PHE A 29 14.18 -17.65 -6.68
C PHE A 29 14.87 -18.51 -5.62
N THR A 30 14.19 -19.49 -5.04
CA THR A 30 14.79 -20.44 -4.09
C THR A 30 15.85 -21.30 -4.77
N LEU A 31 15.59 -21.74 -6.01
CA LEU A 31 16.56 -22.48 -6.80
C LEU A 31 17.75 -21.60 -7.23
N ALA A 32 17.50 -20.32 -7.51
CA ALA A 32 18.54 -19.37 -7.89
C ALA A 32 19.44 -18.96 -6.72
N ASN A 33 18.89 -18.82 -5.50
CA ASN A 33 19.64 -18.41 -4.32
C ASN A 33 19.11 -19.11 -3.05
N GLN A 34 19.96 -19.96 -2.44
CA GLN A 34 19.61 -20.70 -1.22
C GLN A 34 19.28 -19.81 -0.02
N ARG A 35 19.73 -18.54 -0.01
CA ARG A 35 19.42 -17.58 1.06
C ARG A 35 18.03 -16.96 0.92
N PHE A 36 17.32 -17.18 -0.20
CA PHE A 36 16.01 -16.58 -0.45
C PHE A 36 14.98 -16.93 0.64
N LEU A 37 14.95 -18.19 1.09
CA LEU A 37 14.06 -18.64 2.17
C LEU A 37 14.70 -18.63 3.56
N ALA A 38 15.92 -18.07 3.70
CA ALA A 38 16.53 -17.93 5.02
C ALA A 38 15.64 -17.05 5.92
N VAL A 39 15.46 -17.43 7.18
CA VAL A 39 14.55 -16.75 8.12
C VAL A 39 14.84 -15.26 8.21
N ASP A 40 16.12 -14.88 8.26
CA ASP A 40 16.54 -13.47 8.31
C ASP A 40 16.14 -12.70 7.04
N ASN A 41 16.28 -13.33 5.87
CA ASN A 41 15.84 -12.72 4.60
C ASN A 41 14.33 -12.57 4.59
N VAL A 42 13.58 -13.62 4.91
CA VAL A 42 12.10 -13.60 4.97
C VAL A 42 11.60 -12.51 5.91
N LEU A 43 12.15 -12.41 7.12
CA LEU A 43 11.81 -11.34 8.06
C LEU A 43 12.20 -9.95 7.52
N GLY A 44 13.33 -9.83 6.83
CA GLY A 44 13.76 -8.61 6.15
C GLY A 44 12.81 -8.17 5.04
N VAL A 45 12.30 -9.11 4.24
CA VAL A 45 11.30 -8.87 3.19
C VAL A 45 10.02 -8.37 3.84
N ILE A 46 9.44 -9.12 4.79
CA ILE A 46 8.17 -8.76 5.43
C ILE A 46 8.29 -7.39 6.11
N ARG A 47 9.41 -7.10 6.78
CA ARG A 47 9.67 -5.79 7.40
C ARG A 47 9.72 -4.66 6.37
N SER A 48 10.31 -4.87 5.19
CA SER A 48 10.36 -3.86 4.14
C SER A 48 9.00 -3.69 3.46
N SER A 49 8.30 -4.79 3.18
CA SER A 49 6.95 -4.80 2.65
C SER A 49 5.92 -4.21 3.60
N ALA A 50 6.18 -4.20 4.92
CA ALA A 50 5.27 -3.63 5.90
C ALA A 50 4.98 -2.13 5.65
N ILE A 51 5.98 -1.35 5.22
CA ILE A 51 5.82 0.09 4.96
C ILE A 51 4.85 0.32 3.79
N LEU A 52 5.16 -0.30 2.65
CA LEU A 52 4.29 -0.28 1.46
C LEU A 52 2.91 -0.89 1.77
N GLY A 53 2.89 -1.95 2.58
CA GLY A 53 1.69 -2.64 3.02
C GLY A 53 0.76 -1.75 3.81
N VAL A 54 1.28 -1.00 4.79
CA VAL A 54 0.48 -0.05 5.56
C VAL A 54 -0.17 0.98 4.63
N MET A 55 0.56 1.55 3.66
CA MET A 55 -0.04 2.45 2.66
C MET A 55 -1.15 1.75 1.85
N ALA A 56 -0.89 0.54 1.37
CA ALA A 56 -1.83 -0.26 0.58
C ALA A 56 -3.12 -0.60 1.34
N LEU A 57 -3.05 -0.83 2.65
CA LEU A 57 -4.24 -1.03 3.49
C LEU A 57 -5.18 0.18 3.43
N GLY A 58 -4.63 1.40 3.50
CA GLY A 58 -5.39 2.63 3.38
C GLY A 58 -5.99 2.83 1.99
N VAL A 59 -5.17 2.69 0.95
CA VAL A 59 -5.58 2.81 -0.46
C VAL A 59 -6.66 1.79 -0.83
N THR A 60 -6.67 0.61 -0.21
CA THR A 60 -7.71 -0.41 -0.41
C THR A 60 -9.11 0.16 -0.16
N PHE A 61 -9.31 1.01 0.85
CA PHE A 61 -10.62 1.63 1.11
C PHE A 61 -11.02 2.59 -0.01
N VAL A 62 -10.07 3.39 -0.50
CA VAL A 62 -10.30 4.35 -1.58
C VAL A 62 -10.68 3.60 -2.86
N VAL A 63 -9.92 2.57 -3.22
CA VAL A 63 -10.18 1.72 -4.40
C VAL A 63 -11.53 1.03 -4.30
N ILE A 64 -11.86 0.40 -3.15
CA ILE A 64 -13.16 -0.26 -2.98
C ILE A 64 -14.31 0.75 -3.07
N SER A 65 -14.11 2.00 -2.65
CA SER A 65 -15.13 3.06 -2.81
C SER A 65 -15.33 3.55 -4.25
N GLY A 66 -14.59 3.02 -5.22
CA GLY A 66 -14.64 3.41 -6.64
C GLY A 66 -13.83 4.68 -6.94
N ASN A 67 -12.80 4.97 -6.15
CA ASN A 67 -11.93 6.13 -6.35
C ASN A 67 -10.45 5.70 -6.40
N LEU A 68 -9.59 6.56 -6.91
CA LEU A 68 -8.13 6.34 -6.94
C LEU A 68 -7.42 7.33 -6.01
N ASP A 69 -6.27 6.92 -5.48
CA ASP A 69 -5.39 7.78 -4.68
C ASP A 69 -3.95 7.64 -5.15
N LEU A 70 -3.56 8.47 -6.12
CA LEU A 70 -2.18 8.56 -6.57
C LEU A 70 -1.32 9.47 -5.67
N SER A 71 -1.92 10.22 -4.75
CA SER A 71 -1.19 11.20 -3.94
C SER A 71 -0.40 10.58 -2.78
N VAL A 72 -0.62 9.29 -2.51
CA VAL A 72 -0.02 8.57 -1.37
C VAL A 72 1.50 8.56 -1.37
N GLY A 73 2.14 8.52 -2.54
CA GLY A 73 3.59 8.62 -2.67
C GLY A 73 4.11 9.97 -2.20
N SER A 74 3.52 11.07 -2.68
CA SER A 74 3.91 12.42 -2.21
C SER A 74 3.55 12.67 -0.74
N MET A 75 2.42 12.14 -0.24
CA MET A 75 2.09 12.19 1.20
C MET A 75 3.11 11.41 2.05
N MET A 76 3.67 10.33 1.53
CA MET A 76 4.73 9.56 2.18
C MET A 76 6.02 10.39 2.30
N SER A 77 6.45 11.05 1.23
CA SER A 77 7.58 11.98 1.28
C SER A 77 7.34 13.14 2.25
N PHE A 78 6.16 13.76 2.18
CA PHE A 78 5.78 14.86 3.05
C PHE A 78 5.81 14.46 4.53
N SER A 79 5.13 13.37 4.88
CA SER A 79 5.08 12.88 6.28
C SER A 79 6.47 12.55 6.82
N THR A 80 7.31 11.89 6.01
CA THR A 80 8.69 11.52 6.41
C THR A 80 9.56 12.76 6.65
N ILE A 81 9.52 13.74 5.74
CA ILE A 81 10.29 14.99 5.88
C ILE A 81 9.83 15.81 7.09
N VAL A 82 8.51 15.94 7.27
CA VAL A 82 7.93 16.72 8.35
C VAL A 82 8.22 16.14 9.72
N VAL A 83 8.13 14.81 9.90
CA VAL A 83 8.45 14.21 11.21
C VAL A 83 9.94 14.33 11.53
N LEU A 84 10.82 14.18 10.54
CA LEU A 84 12.28 14.33 10.73
C LEU A 84 12.68 15.78 11.06
N ASP A 85 12.11 16.76 10.36
CA ASP A 85 12.40 18.18 10.63
C ASP A 85 11.85 18.63 12.00
N LEU A 86 10.63 18.22 12.35
CA LEU A 86 10.04 18.54 13.64
C LEU A 86 10.70 17.78 14.79
N HIS A 87 11.25 16.58 14.54
CA HIS A 87 11.95 15.82 15.56
C HIS A 87 13.06 16.65 16.22
N ASP A 88 13.89 17.31 15.42
CA ASP A 88 15.03 18.07 15.92
C ASP A 88 14.63 19.45 16.49
N LYS A 89 13.46 19.97 16.10
CA LYS A 89 12.96 21.28 16.57
C LYS A 89 12.17 21.21 17.86
N ILE A 90 11.29 20.21 17.99
CA ILE A 90 10.29 20.12 19.07
C ILE A 90 10.26 18.74 19.74
N GLY A 91 11.16 17.83 19.36
CA GLY A 91 11.26 16.48 19.91
C GLY A 91 10.26 15.48 19.29
N PRO A 92 10.54 14.17 19.40
CA PRO A 92 9.73 13.10 18.81
C PRO A 92 8.28 13.06 19.32
N SER A 93 8.04 13.43 20.58
CA SER A 93 6.72 13.36 21.22
C SER A 93 5.70 14.32 20.59
N LEU A 94 6.15 15.51 20.16
CA LEU A 94 5.30 16.50 19.50
C LEU A 94 5.38 16.41 17.97
N ALA A 95 6.53 16.00 17.43
CA ALA A 95 6.71 15.83 15.99
C ALA A 95 5.75 14.79 15.40
N ILE A 96 5.54 13.65 16.08
CA ILE A 96 4.69 12.56 15.58
C ILE A 96 3.23 13.02 15.46
N PRO A 97 2.54 13.52 16.52
CA PRO A 97 1.16 13.99 16.39
C PRO A 97 1.01 15.14 15.38
N ALA A 98 1.96 16.07 15.32
CA ALA A 98 1.94 17.18 14.37
C ALA A 98 2.00 16.69 12.92
N MET A 99 2.91 15.75 12.62
CA MET A 99 3.00 15.13 11.30
C MET A 99 1.71 14.38 10.93
N PHE A 100 1.14 13.61 11.86
CA PHE A 100 -0.13 12.91 11.64
C PHE A 100 -1.25 13.89 11.31
N ALA A 101 -1.38 14.97 12.08
CA ALA A 101 -2.38 16.01 11.86
C ALA A 101 -2.22 16.66 10.48
N MET A 102 -1.00 17.05 10.09
CA MET A 102 -0.76 17.66 8.79
C MET A 102 -1.02 16.71 7.62
N THR A 103 -0.57 15.46 7.72
CA THR A 103 -0.79 14.45 6.67
C THR A 103 -2.27 14.09 6.54
N MET A 104 -2.97 13.95 7.67
CA MET A 104 -4.41 13.70 7.67
C MET A 104 -5.22 14.90 7.13
N CYS A 105 -4.76 16.13 7.35
CA CYS A 105 -5.36 17.33 6.77
C CYS A 105 -5.30 17.30 5.24
N LEU A 106 -4.16 16.88 4.66
CA LEU A 106 -4.04 16.70 3.21
C LEU A 106 -5.02 15.63 2.68
N GLY A 107 -5.12 14.49 3.36
CA GLY A 107 -6.10 13.46 2.99
C GLY A 107 -7.55 13.92 3.17
N ALA A 108 -7.85 14.71 4.19
CA ALA A 108 -9.17 15.31 4.40
C ALA A 108 -9.50 16.31 3.28
N LEU A 109 -8.53 17.12 2.84
CA LEU A 109 -8.69 18.03 1.70
C LEU A 109 -9.01 17.24 0.42
N ILE A 110 -8.25 16.19 0.12
CA ILE A 110 -8.51 15.32 -1.04
C ILE A 110 -9.91 14.69 -0.93
N GLY A 111 -10.23 14.13 0.23
CA GLY A 111 -11.53 13.54 0.50
C GLY A 111 -12.68 14.55 0.39
N PHE A 112 -12.44 15.81 0.70
CA PHE A 112 -13.41 16.89 0.53
C PHE A 112 -13.62 17.22 -0.95
N LEU A 113 -12.54 17.40 -1.71
CA LEU A 113 -12.58 17.67 -3.15
C LEU A 113 -13.29 16.55 -3.93
N VAL A 114 -12.98 15.29 -3.63
CA VAL A 114 -13.56 14.12 -4.33
C VAL A 114 -14.96 13.79 -3.80
N GLY A 115 -15.15 13.82 -2.48
CA GLY A 115 -16.40 13.42 -1.84
C GLY A 115 -17.50 14.48 -1.95
N TYR A 116 -17.20 15.72 -1.55
CA TYR A 116 -18.18 16.80 -1.45
C TYR A 116 -18.27 17.65 -2.71
N LEU A 117 -17.14 18.05 -3.29
CA LEU A 117 -17.14 18.80 -4.56
C LEU A 117 -17.34 17.90 -5.79
N LYS A 118 -17.34 16.57 -5.59
CA LYS A 118 -17.59 15.56 -6.64
C LYS A 118 -16.63 15.69 -7.83
N LEU A 119 -15.41 16.18 -7.59
CA LEU A 119 -14.37 16.22 -8.61
C LEU A 119 -13.89 14.80 -8.94
N ASN A 120 -13.36 14.60 -10.15
CA ASN A 120 -12.79 13.32 -10.55
C ASN A 120 -11.56 12.99 -9.69
N SER A 121 -11.56 11.81 -9.05
CA SER A 121 -10.50 11.38 -8.12
C SER A 121 -9.13 11.28 -8.77
N LEU A 122 -9.05 10.86 -10.04
CA LEU A 122 -7.78 10.78 -10.77
C LEU A 122 -7.17 12.18 -10.95
N ILE A 123 -7.96 13.16 -11.39
CA ILE A 123 -7.49 14.53 -11.61
C ILE A 123 -7.06 15.17 -10.28
N VAL A 124 -7.89 15.04 -9.24
CA VAL A 124 -7.56 15.60 -7.91
C VAL A 124 -6.28 14.98 -7.37
N THR A 125 -6.14 13.66 -7.41
CA THR A 125 -5.00 12.98 -6.78
C THR A 125 -3.72 13.11 -7.58
N LEU A 126 -3.78 13.20 -8.91
CA LEU A 126 -2.63 13.61 -9.74
C LEU A 126 -2.21 15.06 -9.47
N GLY A 127 -3.18 15.98 -9.36
CA GLY A 127 -2.88 17.37 -9.00
C GLY A 127 -2.26 17.49 -7.61
N MET A 128 -2.80 16.75 -6.65
CA MET A 128 -2.31 16.71 -5.27
C MET A 128 -0.97 15.98 -5.13
N LEU A 129 -0.69 14.96 -5.96
CA LEU A 129 0.64 14.35 -6.05
C LEU A 129 1.70 15.43 -6.32
N SER A 130 1.50 16.26 -7.35
CA SER A 130 2.41 17.35 -7.69
C SER A 130 2.41 18.47 -6.65
N ALA A 131 1.24 18.87 -6.13
CA ALA A 131 1.14 19.95 -5.15
C ALA A 131 1.79 19.58 -3.81
N ILE A 132 1.59 18.36 -3.32
CA ILE A 132 2.21 17.87 -2.08
C ILE A 132 3.71 17.67 -2.27
N HIS A 133 4.14 17.19 -3.45
CA HIS A 133 5.56 17.12 -3.77
C HIS A 133 6.22 18.52 -3.74
N GLY A 134 5.59 19.51 -4.40
CA GLY A 134 6.03 20.90 -4.34
C GLY A 134 6.06 21.45 -2.92
N LEU A 135 5.01 21.20 -2.13
CA LEU A 135 4.95 21.58 -0.71
C LEU A 135 6.09 20.96 0.10
N THR A 136 6.42 19.69 -0.15
CA THR A 136 7.53 18.98 0.51
C THR A 136 8.86 19.61 0.17
N LEU A 137 9.09 19.96 -1.10
CA LEU A 137 10.30 20.65 -1.54
C LEU A 137 10.40 22.06 -0.96
N THR A 138 9.31 22.83 -0.95
CA THR A 138 9.27 24.17 -0.35
C THR A 138 9.54 24.11 1.15
N TYR A 139 8.93 23.17 1.85
CA TYR A 139 9.11 22.98 3.29
C TYR A 139 10.55 22.57 3.64
N SER A 140 11.14 21.63 2.87
CA SER A 140 12.50 21.15 3.09
C SER A 140 13.59 22.08 2.54
N GLY A 141 13.24 23.13 1.80
CA GLY A 141 14.20 23.92 1.03
C GLY A 141 14.94 23.10 -0.03
N GLY A 142 14.33 22.01 -0.52
CA GLY A 142 14.94 21.08 -1.47
C GLY A 142 16.01 20.15 -0.88
N LYS A 143 16.22 20.17 0.44
CA LYS A 143 17.23 19.35 1.11
C LYS A 143 16.64 18.03 1.60
N ASN A 144 17.53 17.04 1.78
CA ASN A 144 17.21 15.84 2.52
C ASN A 144 17.23 16.17 4.03
N MET A 145 16.43 15.45 4.82
CA MET A 145 16.36 15.63 6.27
C MET A 145 16.97 14.42 6.96
N ASP A 146 17.70 14.63 8.05
CA ASP A 146 18.30 13.58 8.86
C ASP A 146 18.24 14.02 10.32
N ILE A 147 18.02 13.07 11.24
CA ILE A 147 18.00 13.35 12.68
C ILE A 147 19.44 13.55 13.14
N ALA A 148 19.72 14.70 13.78
CA ALA A 148 21.05 15.03 14.28
C ALA A 148 21.51 14.12 15.42
N ASP A 149 20.64 13.86 16.41
CA ASP A 149 20.93 12.97 17.54
C ASP A 149 20.21 11.62 17.40
N LYS A 150 20.91 10.65 16.79
CA LYS A 150 20.37 9.31 16.52
C LYS A 150 20.41 8.39 17.73
N GLU A 151 21.28 8.65 18.70
CA GLU A 151 21.49 7.77 19.87
C GLU A 151 20.60 8.15 21.06
N GLY A 152 20.30 9.45 21.22
CA GLY A 152 19.48 9.95 22.33
C GLY A 152 17.96 9.81 22.16
N THR A 153 17.48 9.36 20.99
CA THR A 153 16.05 9.35 20.67
C THR A 153 15.41 7.95 20.72
N TRP A 154 14.23 7.86 21.34
CA TRP A 154 13.38 6.68 21.28
C TRP A 154 12.66 6.52 19.93
N PHE A 155 12.79 7.50 19.02
CA PHE A 155 12.15 7.50 17.72
C PHE A 155 12.50 6.27 16.87
N SER A 156 13.72 5.75 16.98
CA SER A 156 14.18 4.55 16.27
C SER A 156 13.38 3.28 16.61
N LEU A 157 12.62 3.27 17.72
CA LEU A 157 11.83 2.12 18.15
C LEU A 157 10.80 1.67 17.12
N PHE A 158 10.18 2.59 16.37
CA PHE A 158 9.14 2.24 15.41
C PHE A 158 9.69 1.51 14.17
N GLY A 159 10.84 1.94 13.67
CA GLY A 159 11.42 1.48 12.42
C GLY A 159 12.53 0.45 12.61
N GLN A 160 13.26 0.51 13.73
CA GLN A 160 14.40 -0.35 14.07
C GLN A 160 14.16 -1.28 15.26
N GLY A 161 13.23 -0.93 16.14
CA GLY A 161 12.90 -1.73 17.31
C GLY A 161 12.33 -3.11 16.97
N SER A 162 12.42 -4.00 17.95
CA SER A 162 11.78 -5.31 17.93
C SER A 162 11.05 -5.56 19.24
N ALA A 163 9.93 -6.27 19.19
CA ALA A 163 9.21 -6.74 20.35
C ALA A 163 8.94 -8.23 20.18
N LEU A 164 9.24 -9.03 21.21
CA LEU A 164 9.10 -10.49 21.18
C LEU A 164 9.88 -11.16 20.02
N GLY A 165 10.99 -10.56 19.59
CA GLY A 165 11.79 -11.04 18.44
C GLY A 165 11.21 -10.68 17.06
N ILE A 166 10.09 -9.96 17.00
CA ILE A 166 9.46 -9.51 15.74
C ILE A 166 9.72 -8.00 15.56
N PRO A 167 10.21 -7.55 14.39
CA PRO A 167 10.36 -6.12 14.10
C PRO A 167 9.04 -5.35 14.25
N VAL A 168 9.11 -4.17 14.88
CA VAL A 168 7.94 -3.29 15.10
C VAL A 168 7.18 -2.93 13.82
N PRO A 169 7.83 -2.70 12.65
CA PRO A 169 7.09 -2.46 11.41
C PRO A 169 6.13 -3.60 11.03
N ILE A 170 6.53 -4.85 11.26
CA ILE A 170 5.70 -6.03 10.99
C ILE A 170 4.50 -6.05 11.93
N LEU A 171 4.72 -5.76 13.21
CA LEU A 171 3.66 -5.71 14.22
C LEU A 171 2.65 -4.59 13.92
N MET A 172 3.12 -3.40 13.54
CA MET A 172 2.25 -2.30 13.13
C MET A 172 1.44 -2.65 11.87
N PHE A 173 2.07 -3.25 10.86
CA PHE A 173 1.37 -3.69 9.67
C PHE A 173 0.31 -4.76 9.98
N ALA A 174 0.64 -5.76 10.79
CA ALA A 174 -0.30 -6.81 11.21
C ALA A 174 -1.47 -6.24 12.03
N LEU A 175 -1.18 -5.33 12.97
CA LEU A 175 -2.19 -4.66 13.79
C LEU A 175 -3.16 -3.84 12.91
N LEU A 176 -2.63 -2.98 12.02
CA LEU A 176 -3.45 -2.19 11.12
C LEU A 176 -4.23 -3.06 10.14
N ALA A 177 -3.63 -4.12 9.61
CA ALA A 177 -4.31 -5.09 8.75
C ALA A 177 -5.50 -5.73 9.48
N ALA A 178 -5.32 -6.15 10.74
CA ALA A 178 -6.38 -6.73 11.55
C ALA A 178 -7.50 -5.71 11.82
N LEU A 179 -7.16 -4.51 12.30
CA LEU A 179 -8.13 -3.46 12.63
C LEU A 179 -8.92 -3.02 11.39
N LEU A 180 -8.24 -2.77 10.28
CA LEU A 180 -8.87 -2.33 9.04
C LEU A 180 -9.66 -3.45 8.36
N SER A 181 -9.21 -4.71 8.47
CA SER A 181 -9.98 -5.86 8.01
C SER A 181 -11.30 -5.98 8.79
N LEU A 182 -11.27 -5.83 10.12
CA LEU A 182 -12.48 -5.82 10.94
C LEU A 182 -13.38 -4.63 10.60
N LEU A 183 -12.80 -3.44 10.42
CA LEU A 183 -13.52 -2.24 10.01
C LEU A 183 -14.25 -2.47 8.68
N LEU A 184 -13.57 -3.04 7.68
CA LEU A 184 -14.11 -3.25 6.34
C LEU A 184 -15.12 -4.40 6.28
N ALA A 185 -14.83 -5.53 6.94
CA ALA A 185 -15.63 -6.75 6.82
C ALA A 185 -16.81 -6.82 7.80
N LYS A 186 -16.69 -6.19 8.98
CA LYS A 186 -17.66 -6.39 10.08
C LYS A 186 -18.49 -5.15 10.42
N THR A 187 -18.09 -3.94 10.01
CA THR A 187 -18.82 -2.71 10.38
C THR A 187 -19.81 -2.23 9.33
N ALA A 188 -20.73 -1.35 9.76
CA ALA A 188 -21.64 -0.65 8.85
C ALA A 188 -20.92 0.33 7.91
N PHE A 189 -19.76 0.86 8.32
CA PHE A 189 -18.95 1.72 7.46
C PHE A 189 -18.42 0.92 6.27
N GLY A 190 -17.86 -0.26 6.49
CA GLY A 190 -17.38 -1.14 5.41
C GLY A 190 -18.46 -1.46 4.39
N ARG A 191 -19.66 -1.85 4.83
CA ARG A 191 -20.82 -2.08 3.92
C ARG A 191 -21.17 -0.85 3.08
N LYS A 192 -21.08 0.36 3.65
CA LYS A 192 -21.31 1.61 2.92
C LYS A 192 -20.21 1.87 1.89
N VAL A 193 -18.95 1.55 2.19
CA VAL A 193 -17.82 1.66 1.25
C VAL A 193 -18.06 0.76 0.03
N TYR A 194 -18.41 -0.51 0.22
CA TYR A 194 -18.75 -1.42 -0.87
C TYR A 194 -19.97 -0.94 -1.68
N ALA A 195 -21.04 -0.49 -1.02
CA ALA A 195 -22.24 -0.01 -1.69
C ALA A 195 -21.95 1.23 -2.57
N VAL A 196 -21.17 2.19 -2.05
CA VAL A 196 -20.77 3.39 -2.79
C VAL A 196 -19.90 3.04 -4.00
N GLY A 197 -18.98 2.10 -3.86
CA GLY A 197 -18.12 1.68 -4.97
C GLY A 197 -18.84 0.86 -6.04
N GLY A 198 -19.78 -0.01 -5.64
CA GLY A 198 -20.53 -0.80 -6.62
C GLY A 198 -21.50 0.03 -7.44
N ASN A 199 -22.27 0.92 -6.80
CA ASN A 199 -23.11 1.89 -7.49
C ASN A 199 -23.41 3.09 -6.59
N GLY A 200 -22.62 4.16 -6.75
CA GLY A 200 -22.77 5.38 -5.95
C GLY A 200 -24.13 6.07 -6.09
N VAL A 201 -24.79 5.94 -7.24
CA VAL A 201 -26.13 6.49 -7.48
C VAL A 201 -27.16 5.72 -6.67
N ALA A 202 -27.20 4.38 -6.81
CA ALA A 202 -28.10 3.52 -6.05
C ALA A 202 -27.87 3.61 -4.53
N ALA A 203 -26.61 3.72 -4.09
CA ALA A 203 -26.27 3.94 -2.69
C ALA A 203 -26.87 5.25 -2.15
N THR A 204 -26.86 6.32 -2.96
CA THR A 204 -27.44 7.61 -2.58
C THR A 204 -28.97 7.53 -2.47
N PHE A 205 -29.64 6.87 -3.43
CA PHE A 205 -31.08 6.59 -3.35
C PHE A 205 -31.45 5.69 -2.15
N SER A 206 -30.51 4.87 -1.69
CA SER A 206 -30.65 4.04 -0.48
C SER A 206 -30.30 4.79 0.83
N GLY A 207 -30.17 6.13 0.79
CA GLY A 207 -29.91 6.97 1.97
C GLY A 207 -28.45 7.01 2.44
N ILE A 208 -27.50 6.42 1.70
CA ILE A 208 -26.07 6.47 2.04
C ILE A 208 -25.48 7.80 1.55
N ARG A 209 -24.94 8.58 2.47
CA ARG A 209 -24.25 9.84 2.16
C ARG A 209 -22.88 9.56 1.49
N ARG A 210 -22.88 9.35 0.17
CA ARG A 210 -21.67 9.08 -0.63
C ARG A 210 -20.50 10.00 -0.26
N ALA A 211 -20.74 11.31 -0.20
CA ALA A 211 -19.71 12.31 0.08
C ALA A 211 -18.94 12.03 1.39
N ARG A 212 -19.66 11.70 2.46
CA ARG A 212 -19.06 11.37 3.77
C ARG A 212 -18.27 10.06 3.71
N VAL A 213 -18.76 9.06 2.98
CA VAL A 213 -18.07 7.77 2.83
C VAL A 213 -16.73 7.98 2.12
N VAL A 214 -16.74 8.65 0.96
CA VAL A 214 -15.53 8.95 0.19
C VAL A 214 -14.54 9.78 1.02
N PHE A 215 -15.02 10.84 1.68
CA PHE A 215 -14.18 11.65 2.58
C PHE A 215 -13.45 10.80 3.63
N LEU A 216 -14.18 9.93 4.33
CA LEU A 216 -13.59 9.07 5.36
C LEU A 216 -12.59 8.05 4.78
N THR A 217 -12.79 7.56 3.55
CA THR A 217 -11.80 6.66 2.92
C THR A 217 -10.46 7.34 2.69
N TYR A 218 -10.44 8.61 2.27
CA TYR A 218 -9.19 9.37 2.10
C TYR A 218 -8.54 9.74 3.44
N VAL A 219 -9.33 10.00 4.50
CA VAL A 219 -8.79 10.21 5.85
C VAL A 219 -8.15 8.93 6.40
N ILE A 220 -8.75 7.76 6.16
CA ILE A 220 -8.16 6.47 6.52
C ILE A 220 -6.88 6.22 5.71
N SER A 221 -6.90 6.55 4.40
CA SER A 221 -5.72 6.46 3.52
C SER A 221 -4.56 7.29 4.07
N SER A 222 -4.78 8.57 4.35
CA SER A 222 -3.74 9.47 4.85
C SER A 222 -3.25 9.13 6.26
N PHE A 223 -4.12 8.61 7.14
CA PHE A 223 -3.70 8.05 8.43
C PHE A 223 -2.73 6.87 8.23
N CYS A 224 -3.03 5.96 7.30
CA CYS A 224 -2.14 4.86 6.98
C CYS A 224 -0.82 5.36 6.38
N VAL A 225 -0.86 6.35 5.48
CA VAL A 225 0.37 6.96 4.93
C VAL A 225 1.20 7.64 6.03
N ALA A 226 0.58 8.30 7.00
CA ALA A 226 1.29 8.86 8.17
C ALA A 226 1.97 7.77 9.01
N CYS A 227 1.31 6.64 9.25
CA CYS A 227 1.91 5.47 9.91
C CYS A 227 3.09 4.92 9.11
N ALA A 228 2.95 4.79 7.78
CA ALA A 228 4.04 4.34 6.91
C ALA A 228 5.21 5.33 6.93
N GLY A 229 4.94 6.65 6.87
CA GLY A 229 5.91 7.73 6.97
C GLY A 229 6.70 7.68 8.27
N LEU A 230 6.01 7.44 9.39
CA LEU A 230 6.65 7.21 10.70
C LEU A 230 7.58 6.01 10.67
N LEU A 231 7.12 4.87 10.13
CA LEU A 231 7.93 3.65 10.03
C LEU A 231 9.18 3.85 9.15
N GLN A 232 9.03 4.56 8.03
CA GLN A 232 10.14 4.84 7.12
C GLN A 232 11.13 5.83 7.72
N ALA A 233 10.66 6.96 8.24
CA ALA A 233 11.49 7.96 8.90
C ALA A 233 12.30 7.33 10.05
N SER A 234 11.63 6.54 10.89
CA SER A 234 12.26 5.86 12.03
C SER A 234 13.23 4.76 11.58
N ARG A 235 12.98 4.10 10.45
CA ARG A 235 13.86 3.05 9.93
C ARG A 235 15.18 3.64 9.46
N SER A 236 15.14 4.70 8.65
CA SER A 236 16.34 5.27 8.03
C SER A 236 16.99 6.37 8.85
N MET A 237 16.30 6.92 9.87
CA MET A 237 16.70 8.08 10.68
C MET A 237 16.97 9.37 9.88
N GLY A 238 16.90 9.30 8.56
CA GLY A 238 16.94 10.38 7.60
C GLY A 238 16.26 9.95 6.30
N SER A 239 15.89 10.90 5.45
CA SER A 239 15.15 10.63 4.22
C SER A 239 15.42 11.67 3.14
N GLN A 240 15.35 11.18 1.90
CA GLN A 240 15.24 12.03 0.73
C GLN A 240 13.84 12.63 0.65
N ASN A 241 13.72 13.82 0.06
CA ASN A 241 12.44 14.49 -0.16
C ASN A 241 11.60 13.85 -1.30
N THR A 242 12.17 12.84 -1.98
CA THR A 242 11.55 12.04 -3.05
C THR A 242 11.31 10.59 -2.65
N VAL A 243 11.47 10.21 -1.37
CA VAL A 243 11.39 8.81 -0.91
C VAL A 243 10.11 8.08 -1.31
N GLY A 244 8.99 8.78 -1.41
CA GLY A 244 7.70 8.21 -1.80
C GLY A 244 7.41 8.24 -3.29
N GLN A 245 8.28 8.79 -4.14
CA GLN A 245 8.04 8.93 -5.57
C GLN A 245 7.97 7.57 -6.26
N GLY A 246 6.88 7.30 -6.97
CA GLY A 246 6.64 6.03 -7.65
C GLY A 246 5.99 4.96 -6.77
N LEU A 247 6.00 5.12 -5.43
CA LEU A 247 5.34 4.19 -4.52
C LEU A 247 3.82 4.20 -4.71
N GLU A 248 3.23 5.27 -5.22
CA GLU A 248 1.81 5.32 -5.55
C GLU A 248 1.39 4.24 -6.57
N LEU A 249 2.25 3.97 -7.56
CA LEU A 249 2.00 2.94 -8.57
C LEU A 249 2.22 1.55 -8.00
N GLU A 250 3.27 1.35 -7.18
CA GLU A 250 3.52 0.07 -6.53
C GLU A 250 2.41 -0.30 -5.53
N VAL A 251 1.92 0.68 -4.77
CA VAL A 251 0.81 0.51 -3.83
C VAL A 251 -0.46 0.14 -4.58
N LEU A 252 -0.81 0.85 -5.66
CA LEU A 252 -1.96 0.48 -6.49
C LEU A 252 -1.78 -0.91 -7.11
N ALA A 253 -0.58 -1.23 -7.62
CA ALA A 253 -0.29 -2.55 -8.16
C ALA A 253 -0.50 -3.63 -7.09
N ALA A 254 -0.05 -3.43 -5.85
CA ALA A 254 -0.26 -4.38 -4.75
C ALA A 254 -1.74 -4.62 -4.46
N VAL A 255 -2.53 -3.54 -4.44
CA VAL A 255 -3.98 -3.58 -4.16
C VAL A 255 -4.73 -4.29 -5.30
N ILE A 256 -4.37 -4.01 -6.55
CA ILE A 256 -4.98 -4.62 -7.76
C ILE A 256 -4.55 -6.09 -7.90
N LEU A 257 -3.28 -6.40 -7.64
CA LEU A 257 -2.74 -7.76 -7.59
C LEU A 257 -3.42 -8.56 -6.45
N GLY A 258 -3.78 -7.89 -5.36
CA GLY A 258 -4.68 -8.42 -4.33
C GLY A 258 -6.13 -8.60 -4.80
N GLY A 259 -6.48 -8.32 -6.05
CA GLY A 259 -7.81 -8.54 -6.60
C GLY A 259 -8.88 -7.55 -6.12
N ALA A 260 -8.49 -6.36 -5.65
CA ALA A 260 -9.43 -5.24 -5.52
C ALA A 260 -9.78 -4.69 -6.92
N SER A 261 -11.05 -4.36 -7.13
CA SER A 261 -11.50 -3.84 -8.43
C SER A 261 -11.25 -2.34 -8.53
N LEU A 262 -10.60 -1.90 -9.61
CA LEU A 262 -10.45 -0.47 -9.95
C LEU A 262 -11.80 0.22 -10.16
N LEU A 263 -12.84 -0.52 -10.54
CA LEU A 263 -14.20 -0.01 -10.70
C LEU A 263 -14.92 0.18 -9.35
N GLY A 264 -14.34 -0.31 -8.25
CA GLY A 264 -14.95 -0.28 -6.92
C GLY A 264 -15.90 -1.44 -6.64
N GLY A 265 -16.42 -1.47 -5.41
CA GLY A 265 -17.44 -2.42 -4.97
C GLY A 265 -16.95 -3.84 -4.66
N SER A 266 -15.66 -4.14 -4.89
CA SER A 266 -15.07 -5.45 -4.61
C SER A 266 -13.60 -5.32 -4.18
N GLY A 267 -13.19 -6.14 -3.22
CA GLY A 267 -11.85 -6.18 -2.65
C GLY A 267 -11.87 -6.55 -1.17
N THR A 268 -10.74 -6.93 -0.61
CA THR A 268 -10.61 -7.23 0.83
C THR A 268 -9.21 -6.87 1.30
N VAL A 269 -9.09 -6.40 2.55
CA VAL A 269 -7.79 -6.13 3.19
C VAL A 269 -6.87 -7.35 3.16
N PHE A 270 -7.39 -8.55 3.42
CA PHE A 270 -6.60 -9.78 3.43
C PHE A 270 -5.91 -10.04 2.08
N LYS A 271 -6.63 -9.88 0.97
CA LYS A 271 -6.02 -10.05 -0.34
C LYS A 271 -5.04 -8.94 -0.69
N THR A 272 -5.24 -7.71 -0.21
CA THR A 272 -4.23 -6.64 -0.32
C THR A 272 -2.93 -7.04 0.38
N VAL A 273 -3.01 -7.60 1.60
CA VAL A 273 -1.82 -8.10 2.32
C VAL A 273 -1.08 -9.14 1.49
N ILE A 274 -1.79 -10.07 0.85
CA ILE A 274 -1.19 -11.04 -0.07
C ILE A 274 -0.50 -10.32 -1.23
N GLY A 275 -1.18 -9.39 -1.92
CA GLY A 275 -0.60 -8.66 -3.04
C GLY A 275 0.68 -7.89 -2.68
N VAL A 276 0.70 -7.26 -1.51
CA VAL A 276 1.88 -6.56 -0.96
C VAL A 276 3.04 -7.53 -0.74
N LEU A 277 2.78 -8.69 -0.13
CA LEU A 277 3.82 -9.70 0.11
C LEU A 277 4.34 -10.27 -1.21
N ILE A 278 3.47 -10.52 -2.18
CA ILE A 278 3.88 -10.97 -3.52
C ILE A 278 4.88 -10.00 -4.13
N LEU A 279 4.56 -8.70 -4.15
CA LEU A 279 5.47 -7.67 -4.68
C LEU A 279 6.78 -7.62 -3.90
N GLY A 280 6.71 -7.68 -2.56
CA GLY A 280 7.90 -7.65 -1.71
C GLY A 280 8.87 -8.80 -1.98
N PHE A 281 8.36 -10.02 -2.10
CA PHE A 281 9.16 -11.19 -2.41
C PHE A 281 9.71 -11.18 -3.83
N ILE A 282 8.98 -10.63 -4.81
CA ILE A 282 9.49 -10.43 -6.17
C ILE A 282 10.67 -9.46 -6.14
N GLN A 283 10.50 -8.28 -5.53
CA GLN A 283 11.56 -7.27 -5.42
C GLN A 283 12.80 -7.83 -4.71
N ASN A 284 12.61 -8.55 -3.60
CA ASN A 284 13.72 -9.19 -2.88
C ASN A 284 14.39 -10.31 -3.69
N GLY A 285 13.64 -11.11 -4.44
CA GLY A 285 14.18 -12.15 -5.30
C GLY A 285 15.08 -11.59 -6.39
N LEU A 286 14.61 -10.53 -7.07
CA LEU A 286 15.40 -9.83 -8.09
C LEU A 286 16.69 -9.22 -7.50
N LEU A 287 16.62 -8.67 -6.29
CA LEU A 287 17.77 -8.15 -5.57
C LEU A 287 18.79 -9.26 -5.25
N LEU A 288 18.33 -10.42 -4.77
CA LEU A 288 19.20 -11.55 -4.42
C LEU A 288 19.83 -12.27 -5.61
N VAL A 289 19.24 -12.15 -6.80
CA VAL A 289 19.84 -12.59 -8.07
C VAL A 289 20.96 -11.62 -8.52
N GLY A 290 21.08 -10.46 -7.89
CA GLY A 290 22.13 -9.49 -8.18
C GLY A 290 21.82 -8.58 -9.37
N LEU A 291 20.54 -8.47 -9.75
CA LEU A 291 20.13 -7.52 -10.79
C LEU A 291 20.30 -6.09 -10.28
N GLU A 292 20.80 -5.22 -11.14
CA GLU A 292 20.97 -3.80 -10.82
C GLU A 292 19.61 -3.12 -10.60
N PHE A 293 19.56 -2.14 -9.70
CA PHE A 293 18.31 -1.51 -9.24
C PHE A 293 17.45 -0.93 -10.39
N TYR A 294 18.06 -0.36 -11.43
CA TYR A 294 17.31 0.15 -12.58
C TYR A 294 16.70 -0.97 -13.45
N VAL A 295 17.35 -2.14 -13.51
CA VAL A 295 16.80 -3.33 -14.20
C VAL A 295 15.62 -3.89 -13.40
N GLN A 296 15.70 -3.84 -12.07
CA GLN A 296 14.62 -4.30 -11.19
C GLN A 296 13.31 -3.55 -11.46
N TYR A 297 13.34 -2.24 -11.76
CA TYR A 297 12.12 -1.50 -12.15
C TYR A 297 11.43 -2.12 -13.36
N VAL A 298 12.19 -2.35 -14.45
CA VAL A 298 11.62 -2.91 -15.69
C VAL A 298 11.09 -4.32 -15.44
N VAL A 299 11.90 -5.17 -14.80
CA VAL A 299 11.55 -6.57 -14.57
C VAL A 299 10.36 -6.70 -13.62
N THR A 300 10.28 -5.89 -12.57
CA THR A 300 9.15 -5.88 -11.63
C THR A 300 7.83 -5.59 -12.37
N TRP A 301 7.80 -4.56 -13.20
CA TRP A 301 6.59 -4.22 -13.95
C TRP A 301 6.23 -5.24 -15.03
N VAL A 302 7.23 -5.83 -15.70
CA VAL A 302 6.99 -6.95 -16.62
C VAL A 302 6.37 -8.14 -15.89
N ILE A 303 6.90 -8.51 -14.72
CA ILE A 303 6.37 -9.60 -13.90
C ILE A 303 4.94 -9.30 -13.44
N ILE A 304 4.66 -8.07 -12.98
CA ILE A 304 3.31 -7.67 -12.54
C ILE A 304 2.31 -7.76 -13.70
N ILE A 305 2.66 -7.21 -14.87
CA ILE A 305 1.81 -7.25 -16.06
C ILE A 305 1.53 -8.71 -16.45
N LEU A 306 2.56 -9.56 -16.47
CA LEU A 306 2.41 -10.99 -16.74
C LEU A 306 1.53 -11.69 -15.70
N ALA A 307 1.73 -11.41 -14.41
CA ALA A 307 0.94 -12.00 -13.33
C ALA A 307 -0.55 -11.62 -13.45
N VAL A 308 -0.84 -10.35 -13.71
CA VAL A 308 -2.22 -9.86 -13.91
C VAL A 308 -2.82 -10.43 -15.19
N TRP A 309 -2.05 -10.49 -16.28
CA TRP A 309 -2.52 -11.07 -17.54
C TRP A 309 -2.85 -12.57 -17.39
N LEU A 310 -2.00 -13.33 -16.71
CA LEU A 310 -2.23 -14.74 -16.40
C LEU A 310 -3.45 -14.93 -15.49
N ASP A 311 -3.64 -14.05 -14.49
CA ASP A 311 -4.82 -14.10 -13.62
C ASP A 311 -6.11 -13.83 -14.40
N ILE A 312 -6.12 -12.83 -15.29
CA ILE A 312 -7.25 -12.54 -16.17
C ILE A 312 -7.50 -13.71 -17.13
N ALA A 313 -6.46 -14.28 -17.72
CA ALA A 313 -6.56 -15.43 -18.62
C ALA A 313 -7.10 -16.68 -17.90
N ALA A 314 -6.63 -16.94 -16.67
CA ALA A 314 -7.09 -18.04 -15.83
C ALA A 314 -8.56 -17.89 -15.46
N ASN A 315 -8.98 -16.68 -15.06
CA ASN A 315 -10.39 -16.37 -14.77
C ASN A 315 -11.31 -16.47 -15.99
N ARG A 316 -10.79 -16.16 -17.20
CA ARG A 316 -11.54 -16.30 -18.47
C ARG A 316 -11.53 -17.73 -19.03
N GLY A 317 -10.66 -18.61 -18.52
CA GLY A 317 -10.46 -19.97 -19.05
C GLY A 317 -9.85 -20.03 -20.46
N ARG A 318 -9.31 -18.91 -20.98
CA ARG A 318 -8.66 -18.80 -22.30
C ARG A 318 -7.54 -17.75 -22.23
N LEU A 319 -6.41 -18.04 -22.88
CA LEU A 319 -5.24 -17.15 -22.94
C LEU A 319 -5.44 -15.92 -23.85
N TRP A 320 -6.28 -16.04 -24.87
CA TRP A 320 -6.51 -14.99 -25.87
C TRP A 320 -7.96 -14.51 -25.80
N SER A 321 -8.15 -13.19 -25.90
CA SER A 321 -9.48 -12.59 -26.06
C SER A 321 -10.08 -13.05 -27.39
N PRO A 322 -11.34 -13.52 -27.44
CA PRO A 322 -12.01 -13.85 -28.70
C PRO A 322 -12.39 -12.61 -29.53
N ILE A 323 -12.10 -11.39 -29.03
CA ILE A 323 -12.38 -10.10 -29.70
C ILE A 323 -11.06 -9.46 -30.17
N ALA A 324 -10.07 -10.27 -30.53
CA ALA A 324 -8.88 -9.81 -31.26
C ALA A 324 -9.08 -10.08 -32.75
#